data_AF-A0A0G1WL22-F1
#
_entry.id   AF-A0A0G1WL22-F1
#
_cell.length_a   1.000
_cell.length_b   1.000
_cell.length_c   1.000
_cell.angle_alpha   90.00
_cell.angle_beta   90.00
_cell.angle_gamma   90.00
#
_symmetry.space_group_name_H-M   'P 1'
#
loop_
_entity.id
_entity.type
_entity.pdbx_description
1 polymer ?
#
loop_
_entity_poly.entity_id
_entity_poly.type
_entity_poly.pdbx_seq_one_letter_code
_entity_poly.pdbx_strand_id
1 'polypeptide(L)'
;MKLNAKQLRVTKPSEKELARIERKPIYIVLDNVLDTYNIGSIFRLADAVAAKEIILCGGSETPPSSRIHKAAVGTEEWVPWRYAPKADEVIKRLRD
;
A
#
# COMPACT_ATOMS: atom_id res chain seq x y z
N MET A 1 -10.15 -9.16 -19.38
CA MET A 1 -9.75 -10.55 -19.11
C MET A 1 -10.08 -10.86 -17.65
N LYS A 2 -10.77 -11.96 -17.34
CA LYS A 2 -11.13 -12.32 -15.95
C LYS A 2 -10.07 -13.29 -15.42
N LEU A 3 -9.24 -12.87 -14.48
CA LEU A 3 -8.21 -13.69 -13.85
C LEU A 3 -8.79 -14.54 -12.72
N ASN A 4 -8.21 -15.72 -12.47
CA ASN A 4 -8.57 -16.55 -11.31
C ASN A 4 -7.82 -16.12 -10.03
N ALA A 5 -8.27 -16.61 -8.86
CA ALA A 5 -7.73 -16.20 -7.57
C ALA A 5 -6.22 -16.46 -7.40
N LYS A 6 -5.67 -17.51 -8.02
CA LYS A 6 -4.24 -17.82 -7.94
C LYS A 6 -3.43 -16.89 -8.85
N GLN A 7 -3.96 -16.56 -10.02
CA GLN A 7 -3.34 -15.63 -10.96
C GLN A 7 -3.32 -14.20 -10.41
N LEU A 8 -4.42 -13.75 -9.79
CA LEU A 8 -4.50 -12.44 -9.14
C LEU A 8 -3.39 -12.23 -8.08
N ARG A 9 -3.02 -13.29 -7.36
CA ARG A 9 -1.99 -13.24 -6.30
C ARG A 9 -0.57 -13.08 -6.80
N VAL A 10 -0.30 -13.42 -8.06
CA VAL A 10 1.06 -13.42 -8.63
C VAL A 10 1.23 -12.40 -9.76
N THR A 11 0.15 -11.73 -10.15
CA THR A 11 0.17 -10.75 -11.23
C THR A 11 0.65 -9.42 -10.69
N LYS A 12 1.77 -8.93 -11.21
CA LYS A 12 2.21 -7.55 -11.03
C LYS A 12 1.48 -6.66 -12.03
N PRO A 13 0.97 -5.50 -11.61
CA PRO A 13 0.29 -4.60 -12.52
C PRO A 13 1.29 -3.96 -13.49
N SER A 14 0.88 -3.79 -14.74
CA SER A 14 1.58 -2.93 -15.68
C SER A 14 1.35 -1.45 -15.36
N GLU A 15 2.26 -0.57 -15.80
CA GLU A 15 2.09 0.89 -15.67
C GLU A 15 0.77 1.38 -16.27
N LYS A 16 0.34 0.77 -17.38
CA LYS A 16 -0.94 1.09 -18.04
C LYS A 16 -2.15 0.70 -17.20
N GLU A 17 -2.07 -0.39 -16.44
CA GLU A 17 -3.13 -0.79 -15.51
C GLU A 17 -3.19 0.14 -14.31
N LEU A 18 -2.03 0.50 -13.73
CA LEU A 18 -1.96 1.46 -12.63
C LEU A 18 -2.50 2.84 -13.03
N ALA A 19 -2.17 3.31 -14.23
CA ALA A 19 -2.63 4.61 -14.76
C ALA A 19 -4.15 4.68 -14.98
N ARG A 20 -4.84 3.54 -15.08
CA ARG A 20 -6.30 3.47 -15.25
C ARG A 20 -7.06 3.55 -13.92
N ILE A 21 -6.37 3.40 -12.78
CA ILE A 21 -7.01 3.45 -11.47
C ILE A 21 -7.20 4.92 -11.07
N GLU A 22 -8.45 5.37 -11.06
CA GLU A 22 -8.81 6.69 -10.54
C GLU A 22 -8.78 6.68 -9.01
N ARG A 23 -7.68 7.18 -8.44
CA ARG A 23 -7.46 7.18 -6.98
C ARG A 23 -8.20 8.32 -6.28
N LYS A 24 -8.82 7.99 -5.15
CA LYS A 24 -9.42 8.96 -4.24
C LYS A 24 -8.33 9.68 -3.44
N PRO A 25 -8.51 10.95 -3.04
CA PRO A 25 -7.53 11.72 -2.26
C PRO A 25 -7.48 11.26 -0.79
N ILE A 26 -7.33 9.96 -0.59
CA ILE A 26 -7.22 9.30 0.71
C ILE A 26 -5.75 8.91 0.87
N TYR A 27 -5.11 9.44 1.91
CA TYR A 27 -3.74 9.13 2.29
C TYR A 27 -3.76 8.36 3.61
N ILE A 28 -3.01 7.26 3.68
CA ILE A 28 -2.96 6.41 4.88
C ILE A 28 -1.54 6.46 5.43
N VAL A 29 -1.36 7.06 6.61
CA VAL A 29 -0.06 7.19 7.27
C VAL A 29 0.03 6.18 8.42
N LEU A 30 1.01 5.28 8.36
CA LEU A 30 1.25 4.24 9.37
C LEU A 30 2.50 4.58 10.17
N ASP A 31 2.32 5.13 11.36
CA ASP A 31 3.43 5.49 12.24
C ASP A 31 3.76 4.37 13.22
N ASN A 32 4.96 3.81 13.11
CA ASN A 32 5.45 2.73 13.98
C ASN A 32 4.51 1.52 14.07
N VAL A 33 3.87 1.11 12.97
CA VAL A 33 3.08 -0.12 12.92
C VAL A 33 4.05 -1.30 12.75
N LEU A 34 4.33 -2.00 13.84
CA LEU A 34 5.36 -3.06 13.87
C LEU A 34 4.85 -4.43 13.39
N ASP A 35 3.54 -4.64 13.36
CA ASP A 35 2.94 -5.90 12.93
C ASP A 35 2.75 -5.93 11.40
N THR A 36 3.55 -6.76 10.73
CA THR A 36 3.48 -6.97 9.28
C THR A 36 2.13 -7.45 8.74
N TYR A 37 1.31 -8.16 9.54
CA TYR A 37 -0.04 -8.56 9.14
C TYR A 37 -1.01 -7.38 9.14
N ASN A 38 -0.85 -6.44 10.08
CA ASN A 38 -1.61 -5.20 10.07
C ASN A 38 -1.22 -4.33 8.88
N ILE A 39 0.08 -4.21 8.57
CA ILE A 39 0.55 -3.51 7.38
C ILE A 39 -0.06 -4.11 6.12
N GLY A 40 -0.01 -5.44 5.95
CA GLY A 40 -0.59 -6.12 4.80
C GLY A 40 -2.12 -5.97 4.71
N SER A 41 -2.83 -6.00 5.83
CA SER A 41 -4.28 -5.75 5.86
C SER A 41 -4.63 -4.33 5.42
N ILE A 42 -3.78 -3.36 5.72
CA ILE A 42 -3.95 -1.97 5.31
C ILE A 42 -3.68 -1.79 3.81
N PHE A 43 -2.71 -2.50 3.23
CA PHE A 43 -2.55 -2.56 1.78
C PHE A 43 -3.83 -3.04 1.08
N ARG A 44 -4.48 -4.08 1.60
CA ARG A 44 -5.76 -4.57 1.06
C ARG A 44 -6.89 -3.54 1.18
N LEU A 45 -6.96 -2.83 2.30
CA LEU A 45 -7.93 -1.74 2.49
C LEU A 45 -7.69 -0.61 1.49
N ALA A 46 -6.43 -0.18 1.34
CA ALA A 46 -6.05 0.90 0.45
C ALA A 46 -6.35 0.59 -1.03
N ASP A 47 -6.13 -0.65 -1.45
CA ASP A 47 -6.53 -1.14 -2.77
C ASP A 47 -8.05 -1.08 -2.96
N ALA A 48 -8.81 -1.60 -1.98
CA ALA A 48 -10.28 -1.64 -2.04
C ALA A 48 -10.94 -0.26 -2.10
N VAL A 49 -10.35 0.76 -1.46
CA VAL A 49 -10.88 2.13 -1.48
C VAL A 49 -10.23 3.03 -2.53
N ALA A 50 -9.35 2.47 -3.37
CA ALA A 50 -8.53 3.20 -4.34
C ALA A 50 -7.80 4.40 -3.69
N ALA A 51 -7.16 4.18 -2.54
CA ALA A 51 -6.40 5.21 -1.85
C ALA A 51 -5.28 5.78 -2.73
N LYS A 52 -4.96 7.05 -2.50
CA LYS A 52 -3.92 7.78 -3.23
C LYS A 52 -2.55 7.19 -2.94
N GLU A 53 -2.24 7.01 -1.66
CA GLU A 53 -0.93 6.57 -1.20
C GLU A 53 -0.99 5.99 0.23
N ILE A 54 -0.18 4.97 0.51
CA ILE A 54 0.21 4.57 1.87
C ILE A 54 1.60 5.15 2.20
N ILE A 55 1.76 5.76 3.36
CA ILE A 55 3.06 6.18 3.88
C ILE A 55 3.41 5.38 5.12
N LEU A 56 4.46 4.57 5.04
CA LEU A 56 5.01 3.80 6.17
C LEU A 56 6.04 4.66 6.90
N CYS A 57 5.92 4.77 8.22
CA CYS A 57 6.75 5.65 9.03
C CYS A 57 7.42 4.95 10.20
N GLY A 58 8.56 5.52 10.62
CA GLY A 58 9.31 5.10 11.81
C GLY A 58 9.75 3.64 11.73
N GLY A 59 9.50 2.87 12.78
CA GLY A 59 9.85 1.45 12.89
C GLY A 59 9.01 0.50 12.05
N SER A 60 8.11 0.99 11.19
CA SER A 60 7.28 0.12 10.34
C SER A 60 8.14 -0.62 9.32
N GLU A 61 7.99 -1.94 9.22
CA GLU A 61 8.61 -2.74 8.16
C GLU A 61 8.02 -2.36 6.79
N THR A 62 8.83 -2.39 5.74
CA THR A 62 8.42 -1.97 4.39
C THR A 62 8.50 -3.15 3.40
N PRO A 63 7.71 -3.12 2.31
CA PRO A 63 8.01 -3.98 1.18
C PRO A 63 9.41 -3.66 0.59
N PRO A 64 10.17 -4.67 0.11
CA PRO A 64 9.81 -6.07 0.03
C PRO A 64 9.95 -6.79 1.39
N SER A 65 8.85 -7.40 1.84
CA SER A 65 8.81 -8.28 3.03
C SER A 65 7.88 -9.44 2.74
N SER A 66 8.34 -10.68 2.94
CA SER A 66 7.55 -11.87 2.67
C SER A 66 6.30 -11.97 3.56
N ARG A 67 6.37 -11.45 4.80
CA ARG A 67 5.23 -11.38 5.71
C ARG A 67 4.20 -10.36 5.25
N ILE A 68 4.65 -9.16 4.86
CA ILE A 68 3.75 -8.13 4.31
C ILE A 68 3.11 -8.64 3.03
N HIS A 69 3.87 -9.18 2.08
CA HIS A 69 3.36 -9.73 0.82
C HIS A 69 2.29 -10.81 1.07
N LYS A 70 2.54 -11.75 1.99
CA LYS A 70 1.58 -12.80 2.34
C LYS A 70 0.28 -12.21 2.90
N ALA A 71 0.35 -11.21 3.76
CA ALA A 71 -0.81 -10.57 4.37
C ALA A 71 -1.56 -9.64 3.39
N ALA A 72 -0.83 -8.93 2.54
CA ALA A 72 -1.34 -8.04 1.50
C ALA A 72 -1.92 -8.78 0.30
N VAL A 73 -1.54 -10.06 0.10
CA VAL A 73 -2.01 -10.89 -1.02
C VAL A 73 -1.65 -10.25 -2.38
N GLY A 74 -0.49 -9.58 -2.43
CA GLY A 74 0.03 -8.91 -3.62
C GLY A 74 -0.50 -7.48 -3.84
N THR A 75 -1.43 -6.98 -3.02
CA THR A 75 -1.99 -5.62 -3.16
C THR A 75 -0.97 -4.50 -2.93
N GLU A 76 0.15 -4.77 -2.27
CA GLU A 76 1.26 -3.83 -2.11
C GLU A 76 1.96 -3.47 -3.43
N GLU A 77 1.79 -4.28 -4.47
CA GLU A 77 2.26 -3.98 -5.83
C GLU A 77 1.27 -3.08 -6.60
N TRP A 78 0.02 -2.96 -6.13
CA TRP A 78 -1.06 -2.19 -6.78
C TRP A 78 -1.30 -0.83 -6.13
N VAL A 79 -0.88 -0.65 -4.87
CA VAL A 79 -1.07 0.57 -4.10
C VAL A 79 0.25 1.37 -4.08
N PRO A 80 0.28 2.63 -4.53
CA PRO A 80 1.40 3.53 -4.35
C PRO A 80 1.69 3.65 -2.88
N TRP A 81 2.95 3.45 -2.52
CA TRP A 81 3.38 3.61 -1.16
C TRP A 81 4.81 4.13 -1.13
N ARG A 82 5.17 4.74 0.00
CA ARG A 82 6.54 5.15 0.27
C ARG A 82 6.85 5.07 1.75
N TYR A 83 8.14 5.07 2.06
CA TYR A 83 8.63 5.22 3.43
C TYR A 83 8.92 6.69 3.74
N ALA A 84 8.69 7.12 4.99
CA ALA A 84 9.15 8.39 5.51
C ALA A 84 9.60 8.24 6.97
N PRO A 85 10.72 8.84 7.40
CA PRO A 85 11.24 8.63 8.76
C PRO A 85 10.29 9.07 9.89
N LYS A 86 9.49 10.11 9.66
CA LYS A 86 8.60 10.68 10.68
C LYS A 86 7.23 11.02 10.11
N ALA A 87 6.18 10.62 10.82
CA ALA A 87 4.81 10.86 10.41
C ALA A 87 4.40 12.35 10.52
N ASP A 88 4.97 13.11 11.47
CA ASP A 88 4.63 14.52 11.64
C ASP A 88 5.06 15.37 10.43
N GLU A 89 6.23 15.08 9.86
CA GLU A 89 6.72 15.71 8.63
C GLU A 89 5.83 15.38 7.43
N VAL A 90 5.32 14.15 7.35
CA VAL A 90 4.39 13.72 6.29
C VAL A 90 3.07 14.47 6.40
N ILE A 91 2.49 14.52 7.60
CA ILE A 91 1.19 15.18 7.84
C ILE A 91 1.29 16.68 7.54
N LYS A 92 2.38 17.34 7.93
CA LYS A 92 2.62 18.76 7.59
C LYS A 92 2.58 18.97 6.08
N ARG A 93 3.33 18.17 5.32
CA ARG A 93 3.37 18.27 3.84
C ARG A 93 2.05 17.95 3.14
N LEU A 94 1.19 17.13 3.74
CA LEU A 94 -0.11 16.75 3.15
C LEU A 94 -1.23 17.76 3.42
N ARG A 95 -1.03 18.70 4.36
CA ARG A 95 -2.02 19.74 4.70
C ARG A 95 -1.91 20.99 3.84
N ASP A 96 -0.75 21.20 3.22
CA ASP A 96 -0.47 22.32 2.31
C ASP A 96 -0.98 22.02 0.88
#